data_AF-A0A2J0JH87-F1
#
_entry.id   AF-A0A2J0JH87-F1
#
_cell.length_a   1.000
_cell.length_b   1.000
_cell.length_c   1.000
_cell.angle_alpha   90.00
_cell.angle_beta   90.00
_cell.angle_gamma   90.00
#
_symmetry.space_group_name_H-M   'P 1'
#
loop_
_entity.id
_entity.type
_entity.pdbx_description
1 polymer ?
#
loop_
_entity_poly.entity_id
_entity_poly.type
_entity_poly.pdbx_seq_one_letter_code
_entity_poly.pdbx_strand_id
1 'polypeptide(L)'
;MHFLIEKTRDWYGRFERPISSLSLISGFVFDALTLKRLDTLWENIWILGHIIIVALFMALIHMEEREIGDEGNPQKKHFWYVNIIQFFFGGLLSAYIVFYFRSTDIFATWPFILILSLAFIANESLKRHYIRFSFQISLLFLSIYSFTIYLIPVILHKIGPWIFLLSGLLSIIFITFFILIIYYFKKSELNESKKI
;
A
#
# COMPACT_ATOMS: atom_id res chain seq x y z
N MET A 1 23.19 -12.78 -23.10
CA MET A 1 22.51 -12.51 -21.81
C MET A 1 21.24 -11.66 -21.92
N HIS A 2 20.96 -11.02 -23.07
CA HIS A 2 19.73 -10.26 -23.32
C HIS A 2 18.49 -11.12 -23.67
N PHE A 3 18.67 -12.28 -24.30
CA PHE A 3 17.57 -13.09 -24.84
C PHE A 3 16.76 -13.86 -23.77
N LEU A 4 17.37 -14.18 -22.63
CA LEU A 4 16.67 -14.86 -21.52
C LEU A 4 15.73 -13.91 -20.76
N ILE A 5 15.99 -12.59 -20.80
CA ILE A 5 15.20 -11.56 -20.12
C ILE A 5 13.92 -11.25 -20.92
N GLU A 6 13.96 -11.34 -22.25
CA GLU A 6 12.77 -11.14 -23.10
C GLU A 6 11.80 -12.33 -23.03
N LYS A 7 12.31 -13.56 -22.97
CA LYS A 7 11.48 -14.78 -22.97
C LYS A 7 10.72 -15.01 -21.66
N THR A 8 11.25 -14.56 -20.52
CA THR A 8 10.51 -14.52 -19.24
C THR A 8 9.49 -13.38 -19.20
N ARG A 9 9.75 -12.28 -19.94
CA ARG A 9 8.87 -11.09 -20.05
C ARG A 9 7.58 -11.34 -20.83
N ASP A 10 7.65 -12.02 -21.96
CA ASP A 10 6.47 -12.29 -22.81
C ASP A 10 5.51 -13.33 -22.19
N TRP A 11 6.02 -14.21 -21.33
CA TRP A 11 5.19 -15.13 -20.55
C TRP A 11 4.47 -14.41 -19.40
N TYR A 12 5.11 -13.39 -18.82
CA TYR A 12 4.56 -12.59 -17.72
C TYR A 12 3.37 -11.74 -18.16
N GLY A 13 3.40 -11.13 -19.35
CA GLY A 13 2.32 -10.27 -19.85
C GLY A 13 0.97 -10.98 -20.10
N ARG A 14 0.95 -12.30 -20.32
CA ARG A 14 -0.30 -13.08 -20.47
C ARG A 14 -0.80 -13.70 -19.15
N PHE A 15 0.08 -13.93 -18.18
CA PHE A 15 -0.26 -14.53 -16.87
C PHE A 15 -0.21 -13.54 -15.71
N GLU A 16 -0.06 -12.25 -15.98
CA GLU A 16 0.15 -11.19 -14.99
C GLU A 16 -1.00 -10.97 -14.01
N ARG A 17 -2.23 -11.22 -14.45
CA ARG A 17 -3.42 -11.18 -13.60
C ARG A 17 -3.45 -12.39 -12.66
N PRO A 18 -3.44 -13.65 -13.16
CA PRO A 18 -3.46 -14.80 -12.28
C PRO A 18 -2.23 -14.90 -11.37
N ILE A 19 -1.03 -14.47 -11.79
CA ILE A 19 0.18 -14.49 -10.93
C ILE A 19 0.07 -13.47 -9.79
N SER A 20 -0.40 -12.25 -10.06
CA SER A 20 -0.64 -11.23 -9.02
C SER A 20 -1.71 -11.71 -8.03
N SER A 21 -2.83 -12.23 -8.55
CA SER A 21 -3.92 -12.77 -7.74
C SER A 21 -3.47 -13.98 -6.92
N LEU A 22 -2.70 -14.91 -7.51
CA LEU A 22 -2.14 -16.07 -6.82
C LEU A 22 -1.18 -15.65 -5.72
N SER A 23 -0.30 -14.69 -6.01
CA SER A 23 0.66 -14.19 -5.03
C SER A 23 -0.03 -13.51 -3.85
N LEU A 24 -1.13 -12.81 -4.11
CA LEU A 24 -1.95 -12.19 -3.08
C LEU A 24 -2.75 -13.18 -2.25
N ILE A 25 -3.36 -14.17 -2.91
CA ILE A 25 -4.07 -15.24 -2.21
C ILE A 25 -3.09 -16.07 -1.38
N SER A 26 -1.91 -16.40 -1.93
CA SER A 26 -0.86 -17.09 -1.17
C SER A 26 -0.35 -16.24 -0.02
N GLY A 27 -0.20 -14.93 -0.22
CA GLY A 27 0.14 -13.98 0.84
C GLY A 27 -0.91 -13.97 1.93
N PHE A 28 -2.20 -13.94 1.56
CA PHE A 28 -3.30 -14.01 2.50
C PHE A 28 -3.35 -15.31 3.30
N VAL A 29 -3.16 -16.45 2.64
CA VAL A 29 -3.07 -17.75 3.32
C VAL A 29 -1.83 -17.78 4.23
N PHE A 30 -0.70 -17.26 3.77
CA PHE A 30 0.52 -17.18 4.57
C PHE A 30 0.35 -16.28 5.80
N ASP A 31 -0.28 -15.11 5.63
CA ASP A 31 -0.60 -14.17 6.70
C ASP A 31 -1.53 -14.82 7.71
N ALA A 32 -2.58 -15.51 7.25
CA ALA A 32 -3.49 -16.25 8.10
C ALA A 32 -2.77 -17.34 8.91
N LEU A 33 -1.76 -18.01 8.36
CA LEU A 33 -1.03 -19.08 9.07
C LEU A 33 0.10 -18.53 9.97
N THR A 34 0.77 -17.47 9.54
CA THR A 34 2.04 -16.99 10.15
C THR A 34 1.80 -15.88 11.17
N LEU A 35 0.85 -14.99 10.93
CA LEU A 35 0.63 -13.82 11.78
C LEU A 35 -0.15 -14.21 13.03
N LYS A 36 0.54 -14.28 14.17
CA LYS A 36 -0.07 -14.70 15.45
C LYS A 36 -0.55 -13.53 16.28
N ARG A 37 0.17 -12.40 16.32
CA ARG A 37 -0.21 -11.29 17.20
C ARG A 37 0.39 -9.94 16.78
N LEU A 38 -0.45 -8.93 16.59
CA LEU A 38 0.01 -7.56 16.25
C LEU A 38 0.92 -6.91 17.29
N ASP A 39 0.85 -7.37 18.55
CA ASP A 39 1.56 -6.75 19.66
C ASP A 39 3.07 -7.03 19.65
N THR A 40 3.56 -7.98 18.83
CA THR A 40 5.00 -8.23 18.78
C THR A 40 5.71 -7.13 17.99
N LEU A 41 6.91 -6.78 18.45
CA LEU A 41 7.78 -5.84 17.76
C LEU A 41 8.06 -6.25 16.31
N TRP A 42 8.08 -7.55 16.03
CA TRP A 42 8.33 -8.10 14.71
C TRP A 42 7.22 -7.74 13.71
N GLU A 43 5.96 -7.99 14.03
CA GLU A 43 4.82 -7.60 13.17
C GLU A 43 4.80 -6.08 12.92
N ASN A 44 5.08 -5.27 13.95
CA ASN A 44 5.11 -3.81 13.80
C ASN A 44 6.21 -3.34 12.86
N ILE A 45 7.42 -3.90 12.97
CA ILE A 45 8.53 -3.60 12.06
C ILE A 45 8.20 -4.04 10.64
N TRP A 46 7.59 -5.22 10.48
CA TRP A 46 7.18 -5.74 9.18
C TRP A 46 6.15 -4.82 8.51
N ILE A 47 5.09 -4.42 9.22
CA ILE A 47 4.06 -3.49 8.71
C ILE A 47 4.69 -2.14 8.37
N LEU A 48 5.52 -1.59 9.25
CA LEU A 48 6.18 -0.30 9.03
C LEU A 48 7.08 -0.35 7.79
N GLY A 49 7.84 -1.43 7.61
CA GLY A 49 8.67 -1.65 6.42
C GLY A 49 7.84 -1.67 5.14
N HIS A 50 6.67 -2.33 5.15
CA HIS A 50 5.77 -2.35 4.00
C HIS A 50 5.22 -0.95 3.69
N ILE A 51 4.80 -0.17 4.69
CA ILE A 51 4.33 1.20 4.52
C ILE A 51 5.44 2.09 3.93
N ILE A 52 6.68 1.97 4.42
CA ILE A 52 7.82 2.74 3.93
C ILE A 52 8.12 2.40 2.47
N ILE A 53 8.13 1.10 2.11
CA ILE A 53 8.35 0.66 0.73
C ILE A 53 7.26 1.22 -0.19
N VAL A 54 5.99 1.10 0.21
CA VAL A 54 4.88 1.67 -0.55
C VAL A 54 5.05 3.17 -0.74
N ALA A 55 5.33 3.92 0.34
CA ALA A 55 5.51 5.36 0.28
C ALA A 55 6.68 5.77 -0.62
N LEU A 56 7.79 5.02 -0.57
CA LEU A 56 8.97 5.24 -1.42
C LEU A 56 8.64 5.04 -2.90
N PHE A 57 8.05 3.89 -3.26
CA PHE A 57 7.69 3.61 -4.65
C PHE A 57 6.60 4.57 -5.17
N MET A 58 5.66 4.97 -4.32
CA MET A 58 4.68 6.01 -4.65
C MET A 58 5.37 7.35 -4.94
N ALA A 59 6.33 7.76 -4.11
CA ALA A 59 7.11 8.98 -4.35
C ALA A 59 7.90 8.90 -5.67
N LEU A 60 8.59 7.77 -5.92
CA LEU A 60 9.32 7.54 -7.17
C LEU A 60 8.43 7.65 -8.41
N ILE A 61 7.23 7.05 -8.38
CA ILE A 61 6.26 7.15 -9.48
C ILE A 61 5.86 8.60 -9.77
N HIS A 62 5.71 9.43 -8.73
CA HIS A 62 5.22 10.80 -8.87
C HIS A 62 6.33 11.82 -9.12
N MET A 63 7.59 11.47 -8.82
CA MET A 63 8.78 12.27 -9.11
C MET A 63 9.31 12.04 -10.53
N GLU A 64 9.18 10.84 -11.10
CA GLU A 64 9.62 10.56 -12.47
C GLU A 64 8.61 11.20 -13.47
N GLU A 65 8.70 12.51 -13.65
CA GLU A 65 7.85 13.30 -14.52
C GLU A 65 8.25 13.08 -15.99
N ARG A 66 7.64 12.08 -16.66
CA ARG A 66 7.35 12.07 -18.11
C ARG A 66 6.56 10.81 -18.51
N GLU A 67 5.37 11.06 -19.04
CA GLU A 67 4.44 10.11 -19.66
C GLU A 67 3.55 9.30 -18.70
N ILE A 68 2.54 10.01 -18.15
CA ILE A 68 1.20 9.41 -17.97
C ILE A 68 0.68 9.13 -19.38
N GLY A 69 1.16 8.05 -20.00
CA GLY A 69 0.97 7.82 -21.42
C GLY A 69 1.29 6.39 -21.79
N ASP A 70 0.22 5.66 -22.06
CA ASP A 70 0.15 4.37 -22.74
C ASP A 70 0.16 3.10 -21.87
N GLU A 71 -1.04 2.54 -21.76
CA GLU A 71 -1.50 1.50 -20.83
C GLU A 71 -1.01 0.07 -21.22
N GLY A 72 -0.15 -0.05 -22.23
CA GLY A 72 0.10 -1.32 -22.92
C GLY A 72 1.55 -1.74 -23.10
N ASN A 73 2.54 -0.97 -22.60
CA ASN A 73 3.95 -1.29 -22.82
C ASN A 73 4.66 -1.79 -21.54
N PRO A 74 4.94 -3.11 -21.40
CA PRO A 74 5.68 -3.72 -20.29
C PRO A 74 7.13 -3.22 -20.15
N GLN A 75 7.59 -2.35 -21.04
CA GLN A 75 8.94 -1.79 -21.06
C GLN A 75 9.13 -0.60 -20.10
N LYS A 76 8.06 0.01 -19.59
CA LYS A 76 8.15 1.20 -18.72
C LYS A 76 8.32 0.81 -17.26
N LYS A 77 9.31 1.41 -16.56
CA LYS A 77 9.55 1.22 -15.11
C LYS A 77 8.28 1.45 -14.26
N HIS A 78 7.44 2.39 -14.68
CA HIS A 78 6.14 2.69 -14.07
C HIS A 78 5.25 1.45 -13.90
N PHE A 79 5.24 0.56 -14.90
CA PHE A 79 4.48 -0.67 -14.86
C PHE A 79 4.92 -1.57 -13.70
N TRP A 80 6.23 -1.76 -13.54
CA TRP A 80 6.78 -2.56 -12.45
C TRP A 80 6.55 -1.93 -11.07
N TYR A 81 6.70 -0.60 -10.95
CA TYR A 81 6.45 0.10 -9.69
C TYR A 81 4.99 -0.02 -9.23
N VAL A 82 4.03 0.09 -10.15
CA VAL A 82 2.60 -0.08 -9.82
C VAL A 82 2.31 -1.51 -9.32
N ASN A 83 2.86 -2.54 -9.96
CA ASN A 83 2.66 -3.93 -9.51
C ASN A 83 3.32 -4.19 -8.15
N ILE A 84 4.52 -3.62 -7.91
CA ILE A 84 5.17 -3.71 -6.59
C ILE A 84 4.27 -3.08 -5.53
N ILE A 85 3.81 -1.84 -5.73
CA ILE A 85 2.92 -1.16 -4.79
C ILE A 85 1.64 -1.96 -4.53
N GLN A 86 1.01 -2.50 -5.57
CA GLN A 86 -0.20 -3.32 -5.45
C GLN A 86 0.04 -4.59 -4.62
N PHE A 87 1.19 -5.24 -4.80
CA PHE A 87 1.57 -6.42 -4.02
C PHE A 87 1.74 -6.06 -2.54
N PHE A 88 2.51 -5.00 -2.24
CA PHE A 88 2.74 -4.57 -0.85
C PHE A 88 1.46 -4.07 -0.17
N PHE A 89 0.60 -3.33 -0.88
CA PHE A 89 -0.70 -2.93 -0.34
C PHE A 89 -1.60 -4.11 -0.07
N GLY A 90 -1.68 -5.06 -1.01
CA GLY A 90 -2.51 -6.23 -0.80
C GLY A 90 -2.00 -7.10 0.35
N GLY A 91 -0.68 -7.23 0.55
CA GLY A 91 -0.10 -7.85 1.75
C GLY A 91 -0.47 -7.11 3.05
N LEU A 92 -0.40 -5.78 3.06
CA LEU A 92 -0.83 -4.96 4.21
C LEU A 92 -2.32 -5.16 4.54
N LEU A 93 -3.18 -5.01 3.53
CA LEU A 93 -4.62 -5.14 3.68
C LEU A 93 -5.02 -6.56 4.11
N SER A 94 -4.36 -7.57 3.54
CA SER A 94 -4.48 -8.98 3.94
C SER A 94 -4.15 -9.17 5.43
N ALA A 95 -2.97 -8.72 5.86
CA ALA A 95 -2.55 -8.79 7.25
C ALA A 95 -3.57 -8.13 8.18
N TYR A 96 -4.02 -6.90 7.86
CA TYR A 96 -5.04 -6.22 8.64
C TYR A 96 -6.35 -7.00 8.72
N ILE A 97 -6.85 -7.52 7.60
CA ILE A 97 -8.07 -8.35 7.57
C ILE A 97 -7.91 -9.53 8.54
N VAL A 98 -6.81 -10.28 8.45
CA VAL A 98 -6.52 -11.41 9.35
C VAL A 98 -6.51 -10.98 10.82
N PHE A 99 -5.88 -9.85 11.13
CA PHE A 99 -5.81 -9.35 12.51
C PHE A 99 -7.15 -8.91 13.07
N TYR A 100 -7.97 -8.20 12.29
CA TYR A 100 -9.30 -7.78 12.72
C TYR A 100 -10.27 -8.97 12.79
N PHE A 101 -10.14 -9.98 11.94
CA PHE A 101 -10.91 -11.22 12.05
C PHE A 101 -10.58 -12.03 13.30
N ARG A 102 -9.32 -11.97 13.77
CA ARG A 102 -8.88 -12.63 15.00
C ARG A 102 -9.14 -11.81 16.26
N SER A 103 -9.69 -10.61 16.15
CA SER A 103 -10.00 -9.79 17.32
C SER A 103 -11.14 -10.41 18.13
N THR A 104 -11.12 -10.18 19.44
CA THR A 104 -12.12 -10.70 20.38
C THR A 104 -13.52 -10.09 20.22
N ASP A 105 -13.67 -9.05 19.39
CA ASP A 105 -14.93 -8.30 19.22
C ASP A 105 -15.23 -8.02 17.75
N ILE A 106 -15.59 -9.07 17.01
CA ILE A 106 -15.98 -9.02 15.60
C ILE A 106 -17.23 -8.13 15.38
N PHE A 107 -18.15 -8.08 16.35
CA PHE A 107 -19.35 -7.25 16.26
C PHE A 107 -19.06 -5.76 16.34
N ALA A 108 -17.96 -5.36 16.98
CA ALA A 108 -17.48 -3.98 16.94
C ALA A 108 -16.66 -3.67 15.67
N THR A 109 -15.89 -4.65 15.15
CA THR A 109 -14.91 -4.42 14.07
C THR A 109 -15.43 -4.70 12.66
N TRP A 110 -16.61 -5.33 12.49
CA TRP A 110 -17.12 -5.71 11.16
C TRP A 110 -17.21 -4.59 10.12
N PRO A 111 -17.58 -3.31 10.45
CA PRO A 111 -17.61 -2.26 9.42
C PRO A 111 -16.21 -1.97 8.89
N PHE A 112 -15.21 -2.03 9.77
CA PHE A 112 -13.81 -1.82 9.40
C PHE A 112 -13.27 -2.97 8.55
N ILE A 113 -13.59 -4.22 8.93
CA ILE A 113 -13.26 -5.42 8.15
C ILE A 113 -13.87 -5.33 6.74
N LEU A 114 -15.12 -4.87 6.63
CA LEU A 114 -15.79 -4.68 5.35
C LEU A 114 -15.07 -3.64 4.48
N ILE A 115 -14.70 -2.50 5.06
CA ILE A 115 -13.91 -1.46 4.35
C ILE A 115 -12.57 -2.02 3.87
N LEU A 116 -11.83 -2.73 4.73
CA LEU A 116 -10.56 -3.36 4.37
C LEU A 116 -10.72 -4.40 3.26
N SER A 117 -11.78 -5.21 3.32
CA SER A 117 -12.07 -6.25 2.33
C SER A 117 -12.41 -5.64 0.97
N LEU A 118 -13.22 -4.58 0.96
CA LEU A 118 -13.50 -3.82 -0.26
C LEU A 118 -12.24 -3.17 -0.83
N ALA A 119 -11.39 -2.60 0.03
CA ALA A 119 -10.11 -2.04 -0.39
C ALA A 119 -9.16 -3.11 -0.95
N PHE A 120 -9.14 -4.33 -0.38
CA PHE A 120 -8.34 -5.45 -0.87
C PHE A 120 -8.82 -5.94 -2.24
N ILE A 121 -10.13 -6.05 -2.44
CA ILE A 121 -10.72 -6.42 -3.74
C ILE A 121 -10.46 -5.30 -4.77
N ALA A 122 -10.62 -4.04 -4.37
CA ALA A 122 -10.30 -2.88 -5.21
C ALA A 122 -8.82 -2.85 -5.58
N ASN A 123 -7.94 -3.20 -4.65
CA ASN A 123 -6.50 -3.30 -4.88
C ASN A 123 -6.17 -4.29 -5.99
N GLU A 124 -6.87 -5.43 -6.04
CA GLU A 124 -6.66 -6.41 -7.10
C GLU A 124 -7.36 -6.07 -8.42
N SER A 125 -8.61 -5.61 -8.35
CA SER A 125 -9.45 -5.42 -9.54
C SER A 125 -9.11 -4.16 -10.34
N LEU A 126 -8.49 -3.15 -9.71
CA LEU A 126 -8.37 -1.81 -10.31
C LEU A 126 -6.96 -1.49 -10.82
N LYS A 127 -6.24 -2.46 -11.42
CA LYS A 127 -4.89 -2.23 -12.02
C LYS A 127 -4.79 -0.95 -12.87
N ARG A 128 -5.81 -0.62 -13.66
CA ARG A 128 -5.84 0.62 -14.48
C ARG A 128 -5.99 1.91 -13.67
N HIS A 129 -6.61 1.86 -12.49
CA HIS A 129 -6.85 3.04 -11.64
C HIS A 129 -5.73 3.27 -10.64
N TYR A 130 -4.79 2.33 -10.47
CA TYR A 130 -3.58 2.57 -9.67
C TYR A 130 -2.76 3.76 -10.14
N ILE A 131 -2.86 4.13 -11.42
CA ILE A 131 -2.21 5.32 -11.97
C ILE A 131 -2.79 6.60 -11.33
N ARG A 132 -4.03 6.56 -10.83
CA ARG A 132 -4.65 7.70 -10.16
C ARG A 132 -4.03 7.87 -8.77
N PHE A 133 -3.26 8.94 -8.62
CA PHE A 133 -2.67 9.35 -7.35
C PHE A 133 -3.68 9.31 -6.18
N SER A 134 -4.92 9.76 -6.40
CA SER A 134 -5.97 9.75 -5.38
C SER A 134 -6.27 8.36 -4.83
N PHE A 135 -6.27 7.33 -5.68
CA PHE A 135 -6.53 5.95 -5.24
C PHE A 135 -5.38 5.40 -4.40
N GLN A 136 -4.13 5.63 -4.84
CA GLN A 136 -2.95 5.23 -4.07
C GLN A 136 -2.90 5.92 -2.71
N ILE A 137 -3.23 7.22 -2.64
CA ILE A 137 -3.31 7.97 -1.39
C ILE A 137 -4.41 7.45 -0.48
N SER A 138 -5.57 7.06 -1.01
CA SER A 138 -6.64 6.44 -0.20
C SER A 138 -6.20 5.13 0.43
N LEU A 139 -5.50 4.27 -0.32
CA LEU A 139 -4.96 3.03 0.21
C LEU A 139 -3.85 3.28 1.24
N LEU A 140 -2.94 4.23 0.98
CA LEU A 140 -1.90 4.62 1.93
C LEU A 140 -2.52 5.17 3.22
N PHE A 141 -3.56 6.00 3.12
CA PHE A 141 -4.28 6.52 4.27
C PHE A 141 -4.87 5.38 5.08
N LEU A 142 -5.57 4.45 4.42
CA LEU A 142 -6.18 3.30 5.10
C LEU A 142 -5.13 2.42 5.78
N SER A 143 -3.97 2.19 5.16
CA SER A 143 -2.88 1.42 5.75
C SER A 143 -2.26 2.12 6.97
N ILE A 144 -1.92 3.41 6.86
CA ILE A 144 -1.37 4.19 7.97
C ILE A 144 -2.38 4.25 9.11
N TYR A 145 -3.65 4.49 8.80
CA TYR A 145 -4.70 4.55 9.79
C TYR A 145 -4.89 3.22 10.52
N SER A 146 -4.93 2.10 9.78
CA SER A 146 -5.00 0.76 10.35
C SER A 146 -3.83 0.46 11.27
N PHE A 147 -2.61 0.82 10.86
CA PHE A 147 -1.42 0.67 11.69
C PHE A 147 -1.48 1.54 12.96
N THR A 148 -1.90 2.79 12.83
CA THR A 148 -1.95 3.75 13.95
C THR A 148 -3.01 3.35 14.98
N ILE A 149 -4.17 2.83 14.54
CA ILE A 149 -5.23 2.30 15.42
C ILE A 149 -4.69 1.19 16.34
N TYR A 150 -3.74 0.39 15.89
CA TYR A 150 -3.11 -0.63 16.74
C TYR A 150 -1.93 -0.10 17.53
N LEU A 151 -1.05 0.68 16.89
CA LEU A 151 0.19 1.16 17.51
C LEU A 151 -0.08 2.10 18.69
N ILE A 152 -1.03 3.03 18.55
CA ILE A 152 -1.26 4.06 19.58
C ILE A 152 -1.81 3.47 20.88
N PRO A 153 -2.84 2.57 20.87
CA PRO A 153 -3.25 1.88 22.08
C PRO A 153 -2.13 1.10 22.76
N VAL A 154 -1.24 0.47 21.99
CA VAL A 154 -0.09 -0.28 22.53
C VAL A 154 0.89 0.67 23.22
N ILE A 155 1.22 1.81 22.61
CA ILE A 155 2.14 2.79 23.21
C ILE A 155 1.50 3.44 24.45
N LEU A 156 0.26 3.91 24.33
CA LEU A 156 -0.43 4.66 25.39
C LEU A 156 -1.05 3.77 26.47
N HIS A 157 -1.06 2.45 26.27
CA HIS A 157 -1.68 1.45 27.15
C HIS A 157 -3.13 1.79 27.50
N LYS A 158 -3.86 2.37 26.54
CA LYS A 158 -5.25 2.81 26.70
C LYS A 158 -6.04 2.45 25.45
N ILE A 159 -7.30 2.06 25.63
CA ILE A 159 -8.22 1.79 24.53
C ILE A 159 -9.43 2.70 24.73
N GLY A 160 -9.93 3.31 23.66
CA GLY A 160 -11.15 4.10 23.71
C GLY A 160 -11.38 4.97 22.48
N PRO A 161 -12.56 5.63 22.38
CA PRO A 161 -12.95 6.44 21.23
C PRO A 161 -11.99 7.61 20.97
N TRP A 162 -11.43 8.21 22.03
CA TRP A 162 -10.44 9.29 21.87
C TRP A 162 -9.14 8.83 21.22
N ILE A 163 -8.72 7.59 21.46
CA ILE A 163 -7.49 7.05 20.88
C ILE A 163 -7.71 6.68 19.42
N PHE A 164 -8.91 6.20 19.09
CA PHE A 164 -9.33 6.02 17.70
C PHE A 164 -9.31 7.34 16.92
N LEU A 165 -9.84 8.42 17.49
CA LEU A 165 -9.82 9.74 16.87
C LEU A 165 -8.40 10.33 16.79
N LEU A 166 -7.57 10.14 17.82
CA LEU A 166 -6.16 10.53 17.79
C LEU A 166 -5.39 9.79 16.69
N SER A 167 -5.65 8.49 16.52
CA SER A 167 -5.06 7.68 15.45
C SER A 167 -5.46 8.20 14.08
N GLY A 168 -6.71 8.63 13.93
CA GLY A 168 -7.22 9.28 12.72
C GLY A 168 -6.49 10.58 12.45
N LEU A 169 -6.40 11.46 13.45
CA LEU A 169 -5.69 12.74 13.32
C LEU A 169 -4.22 12.55 12.92
N LEU A 170 -3.52 11.62 13.57
CA LEU A 170 -2.13 11.30 13.23
C LEU A 170 -2.00 10.79 11.79
N SER A 171 -2.89 9.89 11.35
CA SER A 171 -2.87 9.39 9.97
C SER A 171 -3.06 10.50 8.92
N ILE A 172 -3.93 11.48 9.20
CA ILE A 172 -4.13 12.66 8.33
C ILE A 172 -2.88 13.51 8.29
N ILE A 173 -2.22 13.75 9.44
CA ILE A 173 -0.98 14.51 9.51
C ILE A 173 0.12 13.83 8.67
N PHE A 174 0.29 12.52 8.81
CA PHE A 174 1.28 11.76 8.03
C PHE A 174 1.01 11.82 6.52
N ILE A 175 -0.24 11.62 6.10
CA ILE A 175 -0.64 11.72 4.69
C ILE A 175 -0.41 13.13 4.15
N THR A 176 -0.78 14.16 4.92
CA THR A 176 -0.57 15.56 4.52
C THR A 176 0.91 15.85 4.35
N PHE A 177 1.75 15.42 5.30
CA PHE A 177 3.19 15.57 5.23
C PHE A 177 3.77 14.86 4.00
N PHE A 178 3.33 13.63 3.71
CA PHE A 178 3.73 12.88 2.53
C PHE A 178 3.37 13.60 1.22
N ILE A 179 2.15 14.14 1.11
CA ILE A 179 1.72 14.92 -0.07
C ILE A 179 2.55 16.19 -0.22
N LEU A 180 2.84 16.89 0.89
CA LEU A 180 3.67 18.10 0.88
C LEU A 180 5.10 17.81 0.42
N ILE A 181 5.68 16.67 0.84
CA ILE A 181 6.98 16.21 0.36
C ILE A 181 6.95 16.06 -1.17
N ILE A 182 5.98 15.31 -1.70
CA ILE A 182 5.86 15.11 -3.15
C ILE A 182 5.72 16.45 -3.87
N TYR A 183 4.89 17.36 -3.35
CA TYR A 183 4.69 18.67 -3.96
C TYR A 183 5.96 19.54 -3.91
N TYR A 184 6.72 19.49 -2.81
CA TYR A 184 7.97 20.23 -2.66
C TYR A 184 9.01 19.76 -3.68
N PHE A 185 9.22 18.45 -3.82
CA PHE A 185 10.15 17.87 -4.79
C PHE A 185 9.75 18.19 -6.23
N LYS A 186 8.45 18.11 -6.54
CA LYS A 186 7.93 18.47 -7.85
C LYS A 186 8.18 19.96 -8.19
N LYS A 187 7.99 20.85 -7.22
CA LYS A 187 8.25 22.28 -7.38
C LYS A 187 9.74 22.59 -7.57
N SER A 188 10.65 21.87 -6.91
CA SER A 188 12.09 22.09 -7.06
C SER A 188 12.59 21.74 -8.46
N GLU A 189 12.14 20.63 -9.05
CA GLU A 189 12.52 20.24 -10.42
C GLU A 189 12.05 21.25 -11.47
N LEU A 190 10.83 21.77 -11.32
CA LEU A 190 10.28 22.81 -12.21
C LEU A 190 11.05 24.14 -12.14
N ASN A 191 11.62 24.46 -10.97
CA ASN A 191 12.40 25.68 -10.79
C ASN A 191 13.83 25.54 -11.34
N GLU A 192 14.42 24.35 -11.31
CA GLU A 192 15.71 24.07 -11.94
C GLU A 192 15.60 24.06 -13.47
N SER A 193 14.55 23.47 -14.02
CA SER A 193 14.30 23.48 -15.47
C SER A 193 14.03 24.88 -16.05
N LYS A 194 13.62 25.86 -15.23
CA LYS A 194 13.43 27.26 -15.66
C LYS A 194 14.69 28.12 -15.57
N LYS A 195 15.76 27.63 -14.93
CA LYS A 195 17.04 28.33 -14.79
C LYS A 195 18.04 27.97 -15.90
N ILE A 196 17.71 27.01 -16.76
CA ILE A 196 18.45 26.62 -17.97
C ILE A 196 17.77 27.28 -19.17
#